data_AF-A0A1J5QDL4-F1
#
_entry.id   AF-A0A1J5QDL4-F1
#
_cell.length_a   1.000
_cell.length_b   1.000
_cell.length_c   1.000
_cell.angle_alpha   90.00
_cell.angle_beta   90.00
_cell.angle_gamma   90.00
#
_symmetry.space_group_name_H-M   'P 1'
#
loop_
_entity.id
_entity.type
_entity.pdbx_description
1 polymer ?
#
loop_
_entity_poly.entity_id
_entity_poly.type
_entity_poly.pdbx_seq_one_letter_code
_entity_poly.pdbx_strand_id
1 'polypeptide(L)'
;MTAHEAAVARVADGLRTPELADLPEGLVVDLVGVRTRAEAAEERATNAASTLAVVGRRAGDARVAEVEVAEAVARHVTVAEEAAPVIRMANLATGTGSDNARALSLATFVLVRRFEDVVAAANERLLLMSDGILDSCQKKSRDYDTRWLLGNLDSVPPAGRMAAVRDVVLEQLGGGPAQDDISMFLISTRLLDDTDAGHIHPSLSVPPQPEGNACHLKLLLNGNQLRGINQNVMPFMMEALERLCFQEHLRSTLFLILSELFNNSLDHGLLKLDSRLKNAEDGFERYLEQRASRLEALDSQAFIEIGIEMTADPGVNIMVHDSGSGFDHVAVMQQITETRCIHGRGLMLIRGLGARLEYPGAGNEVRVNLGLDRR
;
A
#
# COMPACT_ATOMS: atom_id res chain seq x y z
N MET A 1 -34.81 -81.60 -38.03
CA MET A 1 -33.43 -81.68 -37.53
C MET A 1 -33.39 -81.06 -36.14
N THR A 2 -33.10 -81.82 -35.11
CA THR A 2 -33.08 -81.32 -33.72
C THR A 2 -31.85 -80.42 -33.50
N ALA A 3 -31.89 -79.52 -32.52
CA ALA A 3 -30.73 -78.67 -32.17
C ALA A 3 -29.47 -79.51 -31.85
N HIS A 4 -29.67 -80.74 -31.36
CA HIS A 4 -28.62 -81.72 -31.14
C HIS A 4 -28.01 -82.24 -32.45
N GLU A 5 -28.82 -82.66 -33.42
CA GLU A 5 -28.34 -83.11 -34.74
C GLU A 5 -27.56 -82.01 -35.47
N ALA A 6 -28.01 -80.76 -35.38
CA ALA A 6 -27.29 -79.62 -35.95
C ALA A 6 -25.95 -79.34 -35.26
N ALA A 7 -25.87 -79.51 -33.93
CA ALA A 7 -24.62 -79.37 -33.20
C ALA A 7 -23.62 -80.48 -33.54
N VAL A 8 -24.09 -81.74 -33.62
CA VAL A 8 -23.27 -82.90 -34.00
C VAL A 8 -22.74 -82.75 -35.42
N ALA A 9 -23.59 -82.33 -36.37
CA ALA A 9 -23.18 -82.09 -37.75
C ALA A 9 -22.08 -81.01 -37.85
N ARG A 10 -22.18 -79.92 -37.09
CA ARG A 10 -21.15 -78.86 -37.05
C ARG A 10 -19.82 -79.35 -36.49
N VAL A 11 -19.85 -80.15 -35.42
CA VAL A 11 -18.62 -80.71 -34.84
C VAL A 11 -17.98 -81.71 -35.79
N ALA A 12 -18.78 -82.59 -36.40
CA ALA A 12 -18.29 -83.55 -37.39
C ALA A 12 -17.69 -82.88 -38.62
N ASP A 13 -18.28 -81.76 -39.07
CA ASP A 13 -17.73 -80.99 -40.18
C ASP A 13 -16.42 -80.29 -39.81
N GLY A 14 -16.37 -79.70 -38.61
CA GLY A 14 -15.16 -79.09 -38.07
C GLY A 14 -14.00 -80.08 -37.92
N LEU A 15 -14.25 -81.31 -37.46
CA LEU A 15 -13.22 -82.34 -37.32
C LEU A 15 -12.67 -82.85 -38.67
N ARG A 16 -13.33 -82.57 -39.79
CA ARG A 16 -12.89 -82.93 -41.15
C ARG A 16 -12.04 -81.87 -41.82
N THR A 17 -11.78 -80.74 -41.16
CA THR A 17 -10.88 -79.72 -41.73
C THR A 17 -9.46 -80.30 -41.84
N PRO A 18 -8.69 -79.97 -42.90
CA PRO A 18 -7.33 -80.50 -43.10
C PRO A 18 -6.41 -80.25 -41.91
N GLU A 19 -6.62 -79.11 -41.23
CA GLU A 19 -5.85 -78.67 -40.06
C GLU A 19 -6.05 -79.56 -38.83
N LEU A 20 -7.20 -80.24 -38.70
CA LEU A 20 -7.52 -81.13 -37.59
C LEU A 20 -7.43 -82.61 -37.97
N ALA A 21 -7.73 -82.94 -39.23
CA ALA A 21 -7.72 -84.31 -39.74
C ALA A 21 -6.30 -84.92 -39.85
N ASP A 22 -5.28 -84.08 -40.08
CA ASP A 22 -3.88 -84.51 -40.18
C ASP A 22 -3.15 -84.57 -38.82
N LEU A 23 -3.86 -84.32 -37.70
CA LEU A 23 -3.25 -84.36 -36.38
C LEU A 23 -3.04 -85.80 -35.88
N PRO A 24 -1.94 -86.10 -35.17
CA PRO A 24 -1.72 -87.42 -34.60
C PRO A 24 -2.80 -87.81 -33.57
N GLU A 25 -3.31 -89.04 -33.61
CA GLU A 25 -4.39 -89.54 -32.74
C GLU A 25 -4.08 -89.44 -31.22
N GLY A 26 -2.80 -89.32 -30.83
CA GLY A 26 -2.36 -89.18 -29.44
C GLY A 26 -1.95 -87.76 -29.03
N LEU A 27 -2.25 -86.74 -29.84
CA LEU A 27 -1.83 -85.36 -29.58
C LEU A 27 -2.58 -84.78 -28.36
N VAL A 28 -1.84 -84.53 -27.27
CA VAL A 28 -2.37 -83.82 -26.10
C VAL A 28 -2.15 -82.32 -26.30
N VAL A 29 -3.24 -81.59 -26.59
CA VAL A 29 -3.23 -80.13 -26.71
C VAL A 29 -3.62 -79.51 -25.37
N ASP A 30 -2.80 -78.60 -24.87
CA ASP A 30 -3.13 -77.78 -23.68
C ASP A 30 -4.12 -76.67 -24.05
N LEU A 31 -5.39 -77.05 -24.25
CA LEU A 31 -6.48 -76.14 -24.55
C LEU A 31 -6.72 -75.13 -23.42
N VAL A 32 -6.46 -75.54 -22.17
CA VAL A 32 -6.61 -74.67 -21.01
C VAL A 32 -5.56 -73.56 -21.06
N GLY A 33 -4.28 -73.89 -21.25
CA GLY A 33 -3.21 -72.89 -21.35
C GLY A 33 -3.31 -72.00 -22.59
N VAL A 34 -3.83 -72.50 -23.72
CA VAL A 34 -4.13 -71.66 -24.88
C VAL A 34 -5.27 -70.68 -24.58
N ARG A 35 -6.36 -71.15 -23.95
CA ARG A 35 -7.50 -70.32 -23.59
C ARG A 35 -7.12 -69.24 -22.58
N THR A 36 -6.39 -69.59 -21.52
CA THR A 36 -5.89 -68.62 -20.53
C THR A 36 -5.02 -67.54 -21.15
N ARG A 37 -4.15 -67.91 -22.11
CA ARG A 37 -3.32 -66.93 -22.84
C ARG A 37 -4.14 -66.03 -23.76
N ALA A 38 -5.19 -66.56 -24.39
CA ALA A 38 -6.10 -65.78 -25.22
C ALA A 38 -6.90 -64.76 -24.38
N GLU A 39 -7.50 -65.20 -23.27
CA GLU A 39 -8.22 -64.34 -22.33
C GLU A 39 -7.31 -63.25 -21.76
N ALA A 40 -6.07 -63.59 -21.36
CA ALA A 40 -5.09 -62.60 -20.89
C ALA A 40 -4.58 -61.64 -21.99
N ALA A 41 -4.61 -62.05 -23.26
CA ALA A 41 -4.27 -61.16 -24.38
C ALA A 41 -5.42 -60.20 -24.69
N GLU A 42 -6.66 -60.68 -24.64
CA GLU A 42 -7.88 -59.89 -24.84
C GLU A 42 -8.07 -58.85 -23.72
N GLU A 43 -7.80 -59.22 -22.47
CA GLU A 43 -7.81 -58.29 -21.34
C GLU A 43 -6.75 -57.19 -21.52
N ARG A 44 -5.52 -57.55 -21.90
CA ARG A 44 -4.45 -56.58 -22.19
C ARG A 44 -4.81 -55.65 -23.34
N ALA A 45 -5.41 -56.16 -24.40
CA ALA A 45 -5.85 -55.35 -25.54
C ALA A 45 -6.94 -54.36 -25.13
N THR A 46 -7.92 -54.81 -24.32
CA THR A 46 -9.00 -53.97 -23.80
C THR A 46 -8.46 -52.85 -22.90
N ASN A 47 -7.54 -53.18 -21.99
CA ASN A 47 -6.90 -52.21 -21.10
C ASN A 47 -6.01 -51.20 -21.86
N ALA A 48 -5.33 -51.65 -22.92
CA ALA A 48 -4.54 -50.76 -23.77
C ALA A 48 -5.47 -49.79 -24.55
N ALA A 49 -6.58 -50.29 -25.10
CA ALA A 49 -7.55 -49.48 -25.83
C ALA A 49 -8.22 -48.42 -24.92
N SER A 50 -8.60 -48.81 -23.69
CA SER A 50 -9.16 -47.86 -22.72
C SER A 50 -8.15 -46.78 -22.33
N THR A 51 -6.88 -47.15 -22.13
CA THR A 51 -5.79 -46.21 -21.82
C THR A 51 -5.59 -45.22 -22.97
N LEU A 52 -5.52 -45.70 -24.21
CA LEU A 52 -5.39 -44.85 -25.39
C LEU A 52 -6.56 -43.87 -25.52
N ALA A 53 -7.80 -44.30 -25.26
CA ALA A 53 -8.97 -43.44 -25.29
C ALA A 53 -8.90 -42.32 -24.22
N VAL A 54 -8.42 -42.63 -23.01
CA VAL A 54 -8.23 -41.64 -21.94
C VAL A 54 -7.14 -40.64 -22.31
N VAL A 55 -6.00 -41.11 -22.82
CA VAL A 55 -4.90 -40.24 -23.26
C VAL A 55 -5.33 -39.35 -24.42
N GLY A 56 -6.07 -39.90 -25.39
CA GLY A 56 -6.61 -39.16 -26.52
C GLY A 56 -7.56 -38.04 -26.10
N ARG A 57 -8.47 -38.31 -25.16
CA ARG A 57 -9.34 -37.27 -24.58
C ARG A 57 -8.53 -36.18 -23.88
N ARG A 58 -7.60 -36.55 -22.99
CA ARG A 58 -6.76 -35.59 -22.27
C ARG A 58 -5.92 -34.72 -23.21
N ALA A 59 -5.39 -35.29 -24.29
CA ALA A 59 -4.66 -34.53 -25.31
C ALA A 59 -5.58 -33.57 -26.08
N GLY A 60 -6.83 -33.94 -26.33
CA GLY A 60 -7.84 -33.06 -26.90
C GLY A 60 -8.18 -31.90 -25.98
N ASP A 61 -8.49 -32.19 -24.71
CA ASP A 61 -8.81 -31.19 -23.70
C ASP A 61 -7.64 -30.21 -23.49
N ALA A 62 -6.40 -30.72 -23.46
CA ALA A 62 -5.21 -29.88 -23.34
C ALA A 62 -5.02 -28.92 -24.53
N ARG A 63 -5.33 -29.35 -25.76
CA ARG A 63 -5.26 -28.47 -26.94
C ARG A 63 -6.34 -27.39 -26.92
N VAL A 64 -7.54 -27.71 -26.43
CA VAL A 64 -8.62 -26.71 -26.28
C VAL A 64 -8.20 -25.67 -25.23
N ALA A 65 -7.70 -26.11 -24.08
CA ALA A 65 -7.22 -25.23 -23.03
C ALA A 65 -6.04 -24.35 -23.50
N GLU A 66 -5.13 -24.88 -24.32
CA GLU A 66 -4.03 -24.11 -24.92
C GLU A 66 -4.55 -22.92 -25.74
N VAL A 67 -5.57 -23.15 -26.58
CA VAL A 67 -6.20 -22.09 -27.38
C VAL A 67 -6.90 -21.06 -26.49
N GLU A 68 -7.67 -21.51 -25.50
CA GLU A 68 -8.38 -20.61 -24.56
C GLU A 68 -7.41 -19.72 -23.77
N VAL A 69 -6.29 -20.28 -23.31
CA VAL A 69 -5.24 -19.53 -22.60
C VAL A 69 -4.59 -18.53 -23.55
N ALA A 70 -4.26 -18.92 -24.78
CA ALA A 70 -3.66 -18.02 -25.75
C ALA A 70 -4.58 -16.82 -26.06
N GLU A 71 -5.88 -17.06 -26.23
CA GLU A 71 -6.85 -15.99 -26.41
C GLU A 71 -7.01 -15.10 -25.18
N ALA A 72 -7.00 -15.68 -23.97
CA ALA A 72 -7.08 -14.92 -22.73
C ALA A 72 -5.85 -14.02 -22.54
N VAL A 73 -4.66 -14.52 -22.85
CA VAL A 73 -3.42 -13.74 -22.82
C VAL A 73 -3.48 -12.60 -23.85
N ALA A 74 -3.94 -12.87 -25.08
CA ALA A 74 -4.09 -11.84 -26.10
C ALA A 74 -5.05 -10.72 -25.63
N ARG A 75 -6.21 -11.08 -25.07
CA ARG A 75 -7.16 -10.10 -24.50
C ARG A 75 -6.53 -9.30 -23.36
N HIS A 76 -5.78 -9.95 -22.49
CA HIS A 76 -5.11 -9.28 -21.38
C HIS A 76 -4.09 -8.25 -21.86
N VAL A 77 -3.27 -8.59 -22.86
CA VAL A 77 -2.30 -7.67 -23.44
C VAL A 77 -2.99 -6.44 -24.02
N THR A 78 -4.07 -6.61 -24.80
CA THR A 78 -4.82 -5.48 -25.35
C THR A 78 -5.38 -4.57 -24.26
N VAL A 79 -6.04 -5.14 -23.24
CA VAL A 79 -6.60 -4.35 -22.13
C VAL A 79 -5.50 -3.64 -21.33
N ALA A 80 -4.35 -4.30 -21.12
CA ALA A 80 -3.22 -3.72 -20.43
C ALA A 80 -2.65 -2.51 -21.20
N GLU A 81 -2.53 -2.60 -22.52
CA GLU A 81 -2.09 -1.48 -23.38
C GLU A 81 -3.06 -0.30 -23.34
N GLU A 82 -4.37 -0.57 -23.41
CA GLU A 82 -5.42 0.46 -23.31
C GLU A 82 -5.44 1.14 -21.93
N ALA A 83 -5.24 0.36 -20.85
CA ALA A 83 -5.23 0.88 -19.49
C ALA A 83 -3.90 1.57 -19.11
N ALA A 84 -2.81 1.32 -19.84
CA ALA A 84 -1.49 1.82 -19.49
C ALA A 84 -1.40 3.35 -19.33
N PRO A 85 -2.02 4.21 -20.18
CA PRO A 85 -2.02 5.65 -19.98
C PRO A 85 -2.73 6.07 -18.69
N VAL A 86 -3.86 5.44 -18.36
CA VAL A 86 -4.65 5.75 -17.16
C VAL A 86 -3.88 5.36 -15.90
N ILE A 87 -3.24 4.19 -15.90
CA ILE A 87 -2.39 3.73 -14.80
C ILE A 87 -1.16 4.65 -14.64
N ARG A 88 -0.53 5.07 -15.75
CA ARG A 88 0.58 6.05 -15.71
C ARG A 88 0.12 7.39 -15.12
N MET A 89 -1.03 7.90 -15.53
CA MET A 89 -1.62 9.13 -14.97
C MET A 89 -1.92 8.99 -13.48
N ALA A 90 -2.50 7.85 -13.06
CA ALA A 90 -2.77 7.58 -11.66
C ALA A 90 -1.47 7.56 -10.85
N ASN A 91 -0.45 6.84 -11.32
CA ASN A 91 0.87 6.78 -10.69
C ASN A 91 1.58 8.14 -10.60
N LEU A 92 1.42 9.01 -11.61
CA LEU A 92 1.89 10.39 -11.56
C LEU A 92 1.12 11.21 -10.52
N ALA A 93 -0.21 11.06 -10.47
CA ALA A 93 -1.06 11.78 -9.53
C ALA A 93 -0.75 11.39 -8.08
N THR A 94 -0.55 10.10 -7.81
CA THR A 94 -0.26 9.55 -6.47
C THR A 94 1.21 9.56 -6.10
N GLY A 95 2.11 9.72 -7.08
CA GLY A 95 3.55 9.69 -6.89
C GLY A 95 4.13 8.28 -6.76
N THR A 96 3.40 7.24 -7.15
CA THR A 96 3.76 5.82 -6.96
C THR A 96 4.45 5.16 -8.16
N GLY A 97 4.72 5.90 -9.24
CA GLY A 97 5.43 5.36 -10.41
C GLY A 97 6.90 5.05 -10.12
N SER A 98 7.43 3.96 -10.68
CA SER A 98 8.86 3.59 -10.60
C SER A 98 9.79 4.69 -11.10
N ASP A 99 9.32 5.51 -12.04
CA ASP A 99 10.07 6.60 -12.65
C ASP A 99 10.02 7.90 -11.82
N ASN A 100 9.33 7.87 -10.66
CA ASN A 100 9.26 8.99 -9.74
C ASN A 100 10.39 8.93 -8.71
N ALA A 101 11.58 9.38 -9.11
CA ALA A 101 12.79 9.37 -8.27
C ALA A 101 12.63 10.10 -6.92
N ARG A 102 11.63 10.98 -6.78
CA ARG A 102 11.36 11.74 -5.56
C ARG A 102 10.13 11.26 -4.79
N ALA A 103 9.41 10.25 -5.29
CA ALA A 103 8.16 9.73 -4.72
C ALA A 103 7.12 10.82 -4.37
N LEU A 104 7.14 11.96 -5.07
CA LEU A 104 6.22 13.08 -4.82
C LEU A 104 4.92 12.88 -5.60
N SER A 105 3.78 13.02 -4.91
CA SER A 105 2.48 13.08 -5.58
C SER A 105 2.38 14.35 -6.44
N LEU A 106 1.53 14.36 -7.47
CA LEU A 106 1.30 15.55 -8.29
C LEU A 106 0.81 16.73 -7.44
N ALA A 107 -0.04 16.48 -6.46
CA ALA A 107 -0.50 17.50 -5.53
C ALA A 107 0.67 18.09 -4.72
N THR A 108 1.55 17.24 -4.20
CA THR A 108 2.76 17.68 -3.47
C THR A 108 3.71 18.44 -4.39
N PHE A 109 3.93 17.97 -5.61
CA PHE A 109 4.78 18.64 -6.60
C PHE A 109 4.24 20.02 -6.96
N VAL A 110 2.94 20.13 -7.24
CA VAL A 110 2.29 21.44 -7.53
C VAL A 110 2.40 22.36 -6.33
N LEU A 111 2.24 21.85 -5.11
CA LEU A 111 2.33 22.64 -3.89
C LEU A 111 3.76 23.14 -3.64
N VAL A 112 4.77 22.29 -3.85
CA VAL A 112 6.19 22.68 -3.80
C VAL A 112 6.50 23.72 -4.87
N ARG A 113 6.06 23.51 -6.12
CA ARG A 113 6.32 24.43 -7.23
C ARG A 113 5.62 25.78 -7.04
N ARG A 114 4.39 25.77 -6.55
CA ARG A 114 3.66 27.00 -6.21
C ARG A 114 4.24 27.69 -4.99
N PHE A 115 4.76 26.94 -4.02
CA PHE A 115 5.50 27.52 -2.91
C PHE A 115 6.80 28.17 -3.40
N GLU A 116 7.54 27.56 -4.33
CA GLU A 116 8.69 28.18 -5.00
C GLU A 116 8.31 29.49 -5.71
N ASP A 117 7.21 29.51 -6.47
CA ASP A 117 6.70 30.72 -7.13
C ASP A 117 6.31 31.81 -6.11
N VAL A 118 5.63 31.42 -5.02
CA VAL A 118 5.21 32.34 -3.95
C VAL A 118 6.42 32.88 -3.21
N VAL A 119 7.42 32.05 -2.92
CA VAL A 119 8.69 32.47 -2.31
C VAL A 119 9.45 33.38 -3.27
N ALA A 120 9.47 33.11 -4.57
CA ALA A 120 10.10 33.99 -5.55
C ALA A 120 9.41 35.36 -5.63
N ALA A 121 8.08 35.39 -5.72
CA ALA A 121 7.30 36.62 -5.73
C ALA A 121 7.38 37.37 -4.39
N ALA A 122 7.41 36.66 -3.27
CA ALA A 122 7.61 37.23 -1.95
C ALA A 122 9.02 37.79 -1.82
N ASN A 123 10.06 37.11 -2.30
CA ASN A 123 11.43 37.60 -2.31
C ASN A 123 11.59 38.86 -3.16
N GLU A 124 10.93 38.94 -4.32
CA GLU A 124 10.91 40.17 -5.14
C GLU A 124 10.28 41.33 -4.38
N ARG A 125 9.15 41.09 -3.71
CA ARG A 125 8.44 42.11 -2.91
C ARG A 125 9.20 42.49 -1.63
N LEU A 126 9.83 41.52 -0.97
CA LEU A 126 10.69 41.72 0.19
C LEU A 126 11.97 42.48 -0.19
N LEU A 127 12.55 42.23 -1.38
CA LEU A 127 13.65 43.03 -1.91
C LEU A 127 13.22 44.48 -2.07
N LEU A 128 12.06 44.72 -2.70
CA LEU A 128 11.50 46.07 -2.91
C LEU A 128 11.20 46.80 -1.60
N MET A 129 10.76 46.08 -0.57
CA MET A 129 10.53 46.61 0.78
C MET A 129 11.85 46.83 1.55
N SER A 130 12.87 46.01 1.30
CA SER A 130 14.21 46.14 1.89
C SER A 130 15.07 47.21 1.20
N ASP A 131 14.83 47.52 -0.07
CA ASP A 131 15.49 48.62 -0.78
C ASP A 131 15.16 49.98 -0.15
N GLY A 132 13.94 50.14 0.40
CA GLY A 132 13.58 51.32 1.19
C GLY A 132 14.42 51.48 2.47
N ILE A 133 14.93 50.38 3.04
CA ILE A 133 15.81 50.37 4.23
C ILE A 133 17.26 50.72 3.83
N LEU A 134 17.71 50.34 2.63
CA LEU A 134 19.04 50.65 2.12
C LEU A 134 19.14 52.10 1.61
N ASP A 135 18.10 52.61 0.95
CA ASP A 135 18.10 53.99 0.42
C ASP A 135 17.94 55.08 1.50
N SER A 136 17.29 54.77 2.62
CA SER A 136 17.12 55.71 3.74
C SER A 136 18.39 55.87 4.59
N CYS A 137 19.44 55.08 4.34
CA CYS A 137 20.71 55.11 5.08
C CYS A 137 21.79 56.07 4.52
N GLN A 138 21.49 56.93 3.53
CA GLN A 138 22.47 57.81 2.86
C GLN A 138 23.14 58.93 3.70
N LYS A 139 23.17 58.86 5.04
CA LYS A 139 23.79 59.93 5.86
C LYS A 139 25.01 59.58 6.70
N LYS A 140 25.49 58.34 6.78
CA LYS A 140 26.84 58.06 7.31
C LYS A 140 27.52 56.89 6.60
N SER A 141 28.78 57.11 6.24
CA SER A 141 29.60 56.27 5.36
C SER A 141 29.94 54.88 5.94
N ARG A 142 29.24 53.85 5.48
CA ARG A 142 29.75 52.48 5.33
C ARG A 142 28.79 51.72 4.40
N ASP A 143 29.32 51.07 3.37
CA ASP A 143 28.55 50.21 2.46
C ASP A 143 28.11 48.93 3.19
N TYR A 144 26.99 49.01 3.90
CA TYR A 144 26.31 47.85 4.47
C TYR A 144 25.42 47.21 3.41
N ASP A 145 26.02 46.53 2.43
CA ASP A 145 25.29 45.73 1.44
C ASP A 145 24.85 44.37 2.03
N THR A 146 23.86 43.73 1.42
CA THR A 146 23.32 42.39 1.73
C THR A 146 24.43 41.35 1.96
N ARG A 147 25.54 41.45 1.22
CA ARG A 147 26.70 40.55 1.38
C ARG A 147 27.46 40.76 2.70
N TRP A 148 27.54 41.98 3.21
CA TRP A 148 28.16 42.26 4.50
C TRP A 148 27.32 41.67 5.64
N LEU A 149 25.99 41.78 5.55
CA LEU A 149 25.06 41.22 6.53
C LEU A 149 25.17 39.70 6.57
N LEU A 150 25.11 39.04 5.41
CA LEU A 150 25.26 37.58 5.30
C LEU A 150 26.62 37.10 5.83
N GLY A 151 27.72 37.78 5.47
CA GLY A 151 29.07 37.43 5.94
C GLY A 151 29.28 37.59 7.45
N ASN A 152 28.60 38.53 8.11
CA ASN A 152 28.65 38.65 9.57
C ASN A 152 27.80 37.58 10.27
N LEU A 153 26.66 37.19 9.69
CA LEU A 153 25.75 36.20 10.27
C LEU A 153 26.27 34.77 10.17
N ASP A 154 27.18 34.48 9.24
CA ASP A 154 27.82 33.16 9.12
C ASP A 154 28.56 32.76 10.40
N SER A 155 29.22 33.70 11.06
CA SER A 155 29.93 33.49 12.33
C SER A 155 29.03 33.49 13.58
N VAL A 156 27.75 33.87 13.45
CA VAL A 156 26.80 33.96 14.56
C VAL A 156 25.99 32.67 14.65
N PRO A 157 25.89 32.01 15.83
CA PRO A 157 25.05 30.83 16.01
C PRO A 157 23.60 31.10 15.63
N PRO A 158 22.84 30.12 15.07
CA PRO A 158 21.48 30.33 14.58
C PRO A 158 20.54 31.05 15.57
N ALA A 159 20.63 30.70 16.86
CA ALA A 159 19.83 31.31 17.91
C ALA A 159 20.10 32.81 18.13
N GLY A 160 21.30 33.30 17.77
CA GLY A 160 21.71 34.69 17.93
C GLY A 160 21.55 35.55 16.67
N ARG A 161 21.25 34.94 15.51
CA ARG A 161 21.26 35.65 14.22
C ARG A 161 20.20 36.76 14.14
N MET A 162 18.99 36.52 14.64
CA MET A 162 17.95 37.54 14.68
C MET A 162 18.35 38.75 15.54
N ALA A 163 18.96 38.49 16.71
CA ALA A 163 19.44 39.55 17.58
C ALA A 163 20.56 40.36 16.91
N ALA A 164 21.50 39.69 16.24
CA ALA A 164 22.58 40.34 15.51
C ALA A 164 22.05 41.23 14.36
N VAL A 165 21.07 40.76 13.57
CA VAL A 165 20.44 41.57 12.52
C VAL A 165 19.73 42.78 13.13
N ARG A 166 18.94 42.57 14.19
CA ARG A 166 18.24 43.65 14.90
C ARG A 166 19.21 44.71 15.41
N ASP A 167 20.31 44.31 16.04
CA ASP A 167 21.27 45.23 16.65
C ASP A 167 21.99 46.08 15.58
N VAL A 168 22.32 45.48 14.42
CA VAL A 168 22.82 46.22 13.26
C VAL A 168 21.80 47.25 12.78
N VAL A 169 20.53 46.86 12.61
CA VAL A 169 19.46 47.76 12.15
C VAL A 169 19.22 48.91 13.15
N LEU A 170 19.24 48.63 14.45
CA LEU A 170 19.11 49.64 15.51
C LEU A 170 20.30 50.60 15.56
N GLU A 171 21.52 50.10 15.34
CA GLU A 171 22.72 50.95 15.25
C GLU A 171 22.64 51.90 14.04
N GLN A 172 22.13 51.44 12.90
CA GLN A 172 21.93 52.27 11.71
C GLN A 172 20.90 53.38 11.91
N LEU A 173 19.82 53.11 12.65
CA LEU A 173 18.82 54.13 13.00
C LEU A 173 19.40 55.22 13.91
N GLY A 174 20.56 55.00 14.53
CA GLY A 174 21.30 56.02 15.29
C GLY A 174 20.50 56.64 16.45
N GLY A 175 19.47 55.95 16.94
CA GLY A 175 18.54 56.46 17.95
C GLY A 175 17.46 57.44 17.45
N GLY A 176 17.35 57.67 16.13
CA GLY A 176 16.25 58.43 15.53
C GLY A 176 14.98 57.58 15.38
N PRO A 177 13.78 58.20 15.35
CA PRO A 177 12.56 57.46 15.03
C PRO A 177 12.65 56.91 13.61
N ALA A 178 12.33 55.63 13.44
CA ALA A 178 12.18 55.04 12.11
C ALA A 178 11.10 55.82 11.33
N GLN A 179 11.33 56.08 10.04
CA GLN A 179 10.36 56.79 9.20
C GLN A 179 9.12 55.95 8.90
N ASP A 180 9.22 54.62 9.05
CA ASP A 180 8.16 53.63 8.85
C ASP A 180 8.34 52.43 9.81
N ASP A 181 7.30 51.59 9.94
CA ASP A 181 7.35 50.34 10.72
C ASP A 181 8.30 49.31 10.08
N ILE A 182 9.35 48.92 10.80
CA ILE A 182 10.32 47.92 10.34
C ILE A 182 9.86 46.52 10.75
N SER A 183 9.47 45.70 9.77
CA SER A 183 9.15 44.28 9.98
C SER A 183 10.30 43.40 9.49
N MET A 184 10.79 42.51 10.36
CA MET A 184 11.86 41.56 10.03
C MET A 184 11.39 40.13 10.30
N PHE A 185 11.64 39.24 9.35
CA PHE A 185 11.36 37.80 9.48
C PHE A 185 12.61 37.00 9.17
N LEU A 186 12.94 36.03 10.03
CA LEU A 186 14.03 35.08 9.82
C LEU A 186 13.44 33.68 9.66
N ILE A 187 13.54 33.13 8.45
CA ILE A 187 13.09 31.77 8.17
C ILE A 187 14.30 30.84 8.28
N SER A 188 14.29 29.98 9.30
CA SER A 188 15.33 28.96 9.46
C SER A 188 14.94 27.70 8.70
N THR A 189 15.43 27.54 7.47
CA THR A 189 15.32 26.28 6.74
C THR A 189 16.45 25.35 7.19
N ARG A 190 16.13 24.32 7.98
CA ARG A 190 17.03 23.18 8.11
C ARG A 190 16.89 22.37 6.81
N LEU A 191 17.93 22.34 5.98
CA LEU A 191 18.10 21.13 5.16
C LEU A 191 18.28 20.00 6.18
N LEU A 192 17.37 19.02 6.14
CA LEU A 192 17.55 17.80 6.89
C LEU A 192 18.72 17.07 6.24
N ASP A 193 19.92 17.30 6.75
CA ASP A 193 21.01 16.36 6.54
C ASP A 193 20.62 15.08 7.30
N ASP A 194 20.59 13.95 6.58
CA ASP A 194 20.17 12.60 7.04
C ASP A 194 20.87 12.12 8.32
N THR A 195 21.86 12.86 8.82
CA THR A 195 22.75 12.47 9.90
C THR A 195 22.52 13.19 11.22
N ASP A 196 21.76 14.29 11.25
CA ASP A 196 21.69 15.17 12.45
C ASP A 196 20.30 15.31 13.06
N ALA A 197 19.36 14.48 12.61
CA ALA A 197 18.17 14.29 13.38
C ALA A 197 18.48 13.42 14.60
N GLY A 198 18.54 14.04 15.76
CA GLY A 198 18.22 13.42 17.05
C GLY A 198 16.77 12.93 17.10
N HIS A 199 16.27 12.35 16.01
CA HIS A 199 15.18 11.42 16.04
C HIS A 199 15.65 10.29 16.95
N ILE A 200 15.03 10.20 18.11
CA ILE A 200 14.85 8.92 18.76
C ILE A 200 14.07 8.09 17.74
N HIS A 201 14.77 7.48 16.77
CA HIS A 201 14.26 6.29 16.12
C HIS A 201 14.18 5.28 17.27
N PRO A 202 12.98 4.82 17.66
CA PRO A 202 12.89 3.68 18.56
C PRO A 202 13.75 2.59 17.90
N SER A 203 14.87 2.25 18.51
CA SER A 203 15.72 1.18 18.00
C SER A 203 14.93 -0.11 18.18
N LEU A 204 14.32 -0.56 17.09
CA LEU A 204 13.63 -1.84 17.03
C LEU A 204 14.69 -2.93 17.17
N SER A 205 14.90 -3.36 18.42
CA SER A 205 15.72 -4.51 18.76
C SER A 205 14.86 -5.75 18.49
N VAL A 206 14.87 -6.22 17.24
CA VAL A 206 14.14 -7.43 16.87
C VAL A 206 15.03 -8.62 17.19
N PRO A 207 14.72 -9.45 18.20
CA PRO A 207 15.44 -10.71 18.39
C PRO A 207 15.23 -11.58 17.14
N PRO A 208 16.25 -12.33 16.68
CA PRO A 208 16.10 -13.21 15.53
C PRO A 208 14.98 -14.22 15.83
N GLN A 209 13.86 -14.09 15.10
CA GLN A 209 12.71 -14.97 15.22
C GLN A 209 13.05 -16.32 14.56
N PRO A 210 12.67 -17.46 15.16
CA PRO A 210 12.75 -18.75 14.49
C PRO A 210 11.85 -18.73 13.25
N GLU A 211 12.32 -19.32 12.15
CA GLU A 211 11.60 -19.39 10.89
C GLU A 211 10.17 -19.94 11.09
N GLY A 212 9.17 -19.09 10.85
CA GLY A 212 7.77 -19.44 11.14
C GLY A 212 6.77 -18.28 11.03
N ASN A 213 6.72 -17.61 9.88
CA ASN A 213 5.59 -16.88 9.22
C ASN A 213 4.56 -16.01 10.00
N ALA A 214 4.65 -15.80 11.32
CA ALA A 214 3.72 -14.95 12.06
C ALA A 214 4.40 -13.66 12.49
N CYS A 215 4.02 -12.55 11.84
CA CYS A 215 4.48 -11.21 12.21
C CYS A 215 3.52 -10.62 13.22
N HIS A 216 4.00 -10.11 14.35
CA HIS A 216 3.16 -9.33 15.26
C HIS A 216 3.86 -8.03 15.65
N LEU A 217 3.27 -6.90 15.25
CA LEU A 217 3.72 -5.55 15.57
C LEU A 217 2.64 -4.86 16.40
N LYS A 218 3.03 -4.31 17.56
CA LYS A 218 2.14 -3.53 18.41
C LYS A 218 2.82 -2.22 18.79
N LEU A 219 2.15 -1.10 18.50
CA LEU A 219 2.60 0.25 18.83
C LEU A 219 1.54 0.93 19.67
N LEU A 220 1.92 1.43 20.84
CA LEU A 220 1.06 2.23 21.71
C LEU A 220 1.65 3.64 21.83
N LEU A 221 0.88 4.64 21.43
CA LEU A 221 1.25 6.05 21.49
C LEU A 221 0.33 6.76 22.47
N ASN A 222 0.89 7.33 23.53
CA ASN A 222 0.13 8.20 24.44
C ASN A 222 0.07 9.65 23.94
N GLY A 223 -0.71 10.50 24.60
CA GLY A 223 -0.93 11.88 24.19
C GLY A 223 0.35 12.71 24.10
N ASN A 224 1.32 12.45 24.99
CA ASN A 224 2.62 13.12 24.95
C ASN A 224 3.41 12.76 23.69
N GLN A 225 3.42 11.48 23.33
CA GLN A 225 4.08 11.00 22.11
C GLN A 225 3.36 11.49 20.86
N LEU A 226 2.02 11.46 20.83
CA LEU A 226 1.23 11.97 19.70
C LEU A 226 1.53 13.45 19.43
N ARG A 227 1.71 14.29 20.46
CA ARG A 227 2.15 15.69 20.28
C ARG A 227 3.48 15.80 19.55
N GLY A 228 4.47 15.00 19.94
CA GLY A 228 5.83 15.10 19.41
C GLY A 228 6.06 14.43 18.07
N ILE A 229 5.37 13.31 17.79
CA ILE A 229 5.71 12.44 16.66
C ILE A 229 4.55 12.08 15.71
N ASN A 230 3.35 12.67 15.85
CA ASN A 230 2.20 12.34 14.98
C ASN A 230 2.51 12.34 13.47
N GLN A 231 3.38 13.25 13.00
CA GLN A 231 3.73 13.36 11.58
C GLN A 231 4.64 12.22 11.10
N ASN A 232 5.34 11.56 12.02
CA ASN A 232 6.35 10.54 11.74
C ASN A 232 5.87 9.11 12.07
N VAL A 233 4.63 8.94 12.57
CA VAL A 233 4.09 7.62 12.91
C VAL A 233 3.99 6.72 11.68
N MET A 234 3.47 7.23 10.55
CA MET A 234 3.32 6.42 9.34
C MET A 234 4.66 6.01 8.72
N PRO A 235 5.64 6.92 8.50
CA PRO A 235 6.99 6.53 8.09
C PRO A 235 7.61 5.47 9.00
N PHE A 236 7.51 5.63 10.33
CA PHE A 236 8.01 4.66 11.30
C PHE A 236 7.33 3.29 11.17
N MET A 237 6.00 3.25 11.04
CA MET A 237 5.24 2.03 10.86
C MET A 237 5.61 1.30 9.57
N MET A 238 5.78 2.03 8.47
CA MET A 238 6.17 1.42 7.18
C MET A 238 7.59 0.87 7.23
N GLU A 239 8.54 1.59 7.81
CA GLU A 239 9.91 1.11 8.01
C GLU A 239 9.94 -0.16 8.89
N ALA A 240 9.15 -0.19 9.96
CA ALA A 240 9.04 -1.36 10.84
C ALA A 240 8.49 -2.58 10.10
N LEU A 241 7.45 -2.40 9.28
CA LEU A 241 6.86 -3.46 8.46
C LEU A 241 7.83 -3.95 7.37
N GLU A 242 8.56 -3.05 6.72
CA GLU A 242 9.59 -3.38 5.73
C GLU A 242 10.68 -4.28 6.31
N ARG A 243 11.07 -4.06 7.57
CA ARG A 243 12.09 -4.86 8.24
C ARG A 243 11.58 -6.20 8.76
N LEU A 244 10.34 -6.24 9.23
CA LEU A 244 9.78 -7.41 9.89
C LEU A 244 9.24 -8.41 8.86
N CYS A 245 8.39 -7.95 7.95
CA CYS A 245 7.61 -8.83 7.09
C CYS A 245 7.14 -8.05 5.86
N PHE A 246 7.80 -8.26 4.72
CA PHE A 246 7.51 -7.46 3.55
C PHE A 246 7.26 -8.26 2.28
N GLN A 247 6.08 -8.03 1.71
CA GLN A 247 5.81 -8.23 0.31
C GLN A 247 5.50 -6.86 -0.31
N GLU A 248 6.29 -6.46 -1.31
CA GLU A 248 6.26 -5.11 -1.90
C GLU A 248 4.86 -4.69 -2.37
N HIS A 249 4.07 -5.64 -2.87
CA HIS A 249 2.71 -5.41 -3.36
C HIS A 249 1.71 -4.99 -2.27
N LEU A 250 2.01 -5.22 -0.98
CA LEU A 250 1.14 -4.82 0.14
C LEU A 250 1.47 -3.44 0.69
N ARG A 251 2.62 -2.86 0.33
CA ARG A 251 3.10 -1.59 0.87
C ARG A 251 2.07 -0.48 0.73
N SER A 252 1.59 -0.25 -0.49
CA SER A 252 0.63 0.82 -0.78
C SER A 252 -0.71 0.58 -0.10
N THR A 253 -1.16 -0.67 -0.02
CA THR A 253 -2.40 -1.09 0.65
C THR A 253 -2.32 -0.84 2.15
N LEU A 254 -1.24 -1.29 2.80
CA LEU A 254 -1.00 -1.10 4.22
C LEU A 254 -0.84 0.37 4.57
N PHE A 255 -0.08 1.13 3.77
CA PHE A 255 0.08 2.57 3.97
C PHE A 255 -1.26 3.31 3.92
N LEU A 256 -2.11 2.99 2.94
CA LEU A 256 -3.44 3.59 2.81
C LEU A 256 -4.31 3.25 4.02
N ILE A 257 -4.41 1.96 4.39
CA ILE A 257 -5.22 1.53 5.53
C ILE A 257 -4.73 2.21 6.82
N LEU A 258 -3.44 2.11 7.12
CA LEU A 258 -2.87 2.66 8.36
C LEU A 258 -3.02 4.18 8.43
N SER A 259 -2.77 4.89 7.32
CA SER A 259 -2.90 6.35 7.27
C SER A 259 -4.33 6.80 7.51
N GLU A 260 -5.31 6.13 6.89
CA GLU A 260 -6.73 6.46 7.07
C GLU A 260 -7.20 6.13 8.50
N LEU A 261 -6.89 4.95 9.02
CA LEU A 261 -7.29 4.56 10.37
C LEU A 261 -6.63 5.44 11.44
N PHE A 262 -5.32 5.71 11.31
CA PHE A 262 -4.60 6.58 12.25
C PHE A 262 -5.15 8.01 12.23
N ASN A 263 -5.36 8.59 11.04
CA ASN A 263 -5.92 9.94 10.95
C ASN A 263 -7.35 9.99 11.48
N ASN A 264 -8.16 8.95 11.28
CA ASN A 264 -9.50 8.89 11.86
C ASN A 264 -9.45 8.84 13.39
N SER A 265 -8.60 7.98 13.97
CA SER A 265 -8.41 7.91 15.42
C SER A 265 -7.85 9.20 16.00
N LEU A 266 -6.88 9.85 15.34
CA LEU A 266 -6.33 11.10 15.81
C LEU A 266 -7.30 12.26 15.64
N ASP A 267 -7.71 12.55 14.41
CA ASP A 267 -8.48 13.75 14.10
C ASP A 267 -9.91 13.65 14.64
N HIS A 268 -10.58 12.51 14.48
CA HIS A 268 -11.98 12.33 14.86
C HIS A 268 -12.14 11.65 16.22
N GLY A 269 -11.30 10.65 16.53
CA GLY A 269 -11.32 9.95 17.81
C GLY A 269 -10.90 10.85 18.97
N LEU A 270 -9.68 11.38 18.92
CA LEU A 270 -9.07 12.16 20.00
C LEU A 270 -9.30 13.66 19.87
N LEU A 271 -9.07 14.25 18.70
CA LEU A 271 -9.12 15.70 18.51
C LEU A 271 -10.53 16.23 18.21
N LYS A 272 -11.51 15.36 17.94
CA LYS A 272 -12.91 15.74 17.65
C LYS A 272 -13.06 16.79 16.53
N LEU A 273 -12.17 16.77 15.54
CA LEU A 273 -12.21 17.68 14.39
C LEU A 273 -13.38 17.33 13.47
N ASP A 274 -14.06 18.35 12.95
CA ASP A 274 -15.17 18.16 12.03
C ASP A 274 -14.65 18.02 10.59
N SER A 275 -14.96 16.90 9.94
CA SER A 275 -14.55 16.62 8.56
C SER A 275 -15.14 17.61 7.55
N ARG A 276 -16.19 18.37 7.91
CA ARG A 276 -16.80 19.43 7.10
C ARG A 276 -15.92 20.67 6.95
N LEU A 277 -14.95 20.88 7.85
CA LEU A 277 -14.04 22.01 7.79
C LEU A 277 -13.14 21.96 6.56
N LYS A 278 -12.82 20.77 6.03
CA LYS A 278 -11.93 20.62 4.84
C LYS A 278 -12.55 21.14 3.52
N ASN A 279 -13.83 21.52 3.51
CA ASN A 279 -14.59 21.86 2.28
C ASN A 279 -14.92 23.35 2.11
N ALA A 280 -14.53 24.23 3.05
CA ALA A 280 -14.77 25.67 2.94
C ALA A 280 -13.60 26.39 2.23
N GLU A 281 -13.84 27.58 1.65
CA GLU A 281 -12.84 28.38 0.91
C GLU A 281 -11.56 28.67 1.74
N ASP A 282 -11.67 28.81 3.08
CA ASP A 282 -10.55 28.92 4.05
C ASP A 282 -10.48 27.72 5.01
N GLY A 283 -11.09 26.61 4.63
CA GLY A 283 -11.37 25.48 5.50
C GLY A 283 -10.14 24.70 5.94
N PHE A 284 -9.11 24.67 5.09
CA PHE A 284 -7.90 23.90 5.32
C PHE A 284 -6.97 24.55 6.35
N GLU A 285 -6.78 25.87 6.29
CA GLU A 285 -5.97 26.63 7.26
C GLU A 285 -6.57 26.53 8.66
N ARG A 286 -7.88 26.77 8.78
CA ARG A 286 -8.62 26.60 10.05
C ARG A 286 -8.56 25.17 10.57
N TYR A 287 -8.58 24.16 9.70
CA TYR A 287 -8.41 22.77 10.10
C TYR A 287 -7.01 22.52 10.67
N LEU A 288 -5.95 23.02 10.01
CA LEU A 288 -4.57 22.86 10.48
C LEU A 288 -4.33 23.55 11.82
N GLU A 289 -4.84 24.77 11.99
CA GLU A 289 -4.76 25.52 13.25
C GLU A 289 -5.50 24.78 14.39
N GLN A 290 -6.73 24.32 14.13
CA GLN A 290 -7.49 23.58 15.13
C GLN A 290 -6.82 22.25 15.48
N ARG A 291 -6.23 21.57 14.48
CA ARG A 291 -5.48 20.33 14.70
C ARG A 291 -4.27 20.57 15.59
N ALA A 292 -3.46 21.58 15.30
CA ALA A 292 -2.30 21.94 16.11
C ALA A 292 -2.72 22.30 17.55
N SER A 293 -3.70 23.19 17.71
CA SER A 293 -4.18 23.66 19.01
C SER A 293 -4.76 22.52 19.88
N ARG A 294 -5.61 21.65 19.30
CA ARG A 294 -6.20 20.53 20.05
C ARG A 294 -5.17 19.45 20.36
N LEU A 295 -4.18 19.27 19.49
CA LEU A 295 -3.10 18.33 19.72
C LEU A 295 -2.22 18.80 20.89
N GLU A 296 -1.87 20.09 20.96
CA GLU A 296 -1.17 20.66 22.11
C GLU A 296 -1.94 20.48 23.42
N ALA A 297 -3.26 20.62 23.38
CA ALA A 297 -4.16 20.44 24.53
C ALA A 297 -4.53 18.97 24.81
N LEU A 298 -4.00 18.00 24.05
CA LEU A 298 -4.37 16.58 24.18
C LEU A 298 -3.95 16.02 25.54
N ASP A 299 -4.87 15.32 26.22
CA ASP A 299 -4.58 14.67 27.50
C ASP A 299 -3.41 13.67 27.36
N SER A 300 -2.47 13.71 28.30
CA SER A 300 -1.39 12.73 28.43
C SER A 300 -1.86 11.27 28.49
N GLN A 301 -3.06 11.00 29.01
CA GLN A 301 -3.67 9.68 29.11
C GLN A 301 -4.37 9.23 27.83
N ALA A 302 -4.60 10.15 26.88
CA ALA A 302 -5.13 9.78 25.59
C ALA A 302 -4.16 8.83 24.88
N PHE A 303 -4.68 7.87 24.12
CA PHE A 303 -3.83 6.93 23.40
C PHE A 303 -4.38 6.53 22.04
N ILE A 304 -3.47 6.11 21.17
CA ILE A 304 -3.74 5.32 19.97
C ILE A 304 -2.87 4.06 20.04
N GLU A 305 -3.52 2.91 19.96
CA GLU A 305 -2.91 1.59 19.85
C GLU A 305 -3.06 1.09 18.42
N ILE A 306 -1.97 0.61 17.83
CA ILE A 306 -1.93 0.00 16.51
C ILE A 306 -1.39 -1.42 16.67
N GLY A 307 -2.18 -2.42 16.28
CA GLY A 307 -1.78 -3.81 16.20
C GLY A 307 -1.76 -4.29 14.75
N ILE A 308 -0.73 -5.00 14.33
CA ILE A 308 -0.64 -5.64 13.03
C ILE A 308 -0.20 -7.08 13.25
N GLU A 309 -1.01 -8.01 12.77
CA GLU A 309 -0.73 -9.43 12.80
C GLU A 309 -0.78 -10.00 11.39
N MET A 310 0.30 -10.61 10.93
CA MET A 310 0.33 -11.36 9.68
C MET A 310 0.22 -12.84 10.02
N THR A 311 -0.79 -13.50 9.47
CA THR A 311 -1.06 -14.92 9.74
C THR A 311 -0.36 -15.82 8.73
N ALA A 312 -0.06 -17.05 9.13
CA ALA A 312 0.58 -18.06 8.26
C ALA A 312 -0.33 -18.53 7.10
N ASP A 313 -1.66 -18.37 7.26
CA ASP A 313 -2.64 -18.42 6.18
C ASP A 313 -2.79 -16.99 5.64
N PRO A 314 -2.74 -16.77 4.31
CA PRO A 314 -2.29 -15.50 3.73
C PRO A 314 -3.32 -14.42 4.06
N GLY A 315 -2.97 -13.58 5.04
CA GLY A 315 -3.85 -12.56 5.57
C GLY A 315 -3.11 -11.58 6.49
N VAL A 316 -3.61 -10.35 6.53
CA VAL A 316 -3.14 -9.31 7.45
C VAL A 316 -4.31 -8.81 8.28
N ASN A 317 -4.17 -8.90 9.59
CA ASN A 317 -5.08 -8.31 10.56
C ASN A 317 -4.46 -7.00 11.07
N ILE A 318 -5.21 -5.91 10.96
CA ILE A 318 -4.82 -4.59 11.44
C ILE A 318 -5.86 -4.16 12.46
N MET A 319 -5.43 -3.70 13.63
CA MET A 319 -6.26 -3.10 14.66
C MET A 319 -5.76 -1.70 14.93
N VAL A 320 -6.67 -0.73 14.98
CA VAL A 320 -6.40 0.60 15.50
C VAL A 320 -7.44 0.92 16.56
N HIS A 321 -6.99 1.21 17.77
CA HIS A 321 -7.83 1.51 18.91
C HIS A 321 -7.43 2.84 19.53
N ASP A 322 -8.39 3.73 19.79
CA ASP A 322 -8.15 5.00 20.46
C ASP A 322 -8.97 5.16 21.74
N SER A 323 -8.46 6.01 22.64
CA SER A 323 -9.12 6.36 23.89
C SER A 323 -10.29 7.34 23.73
N GLY A 324 -10.69 7.66 22.49
CA GLY A 324 -11.78 8.57 22.21
C GLY A 324 -13.14 7.97 22.56
N SER A 325 -14.17 8.82 22.55
CA SER A 325 -15.56 8.42 22.86
C SER A 325 -16.22 7.47 21.84
N GLY A 326 -15.53 7.15 20.73
CA GLY A 326 -16.10 6.41 19.62
C GLY A 326 -17.16 7.17 18.82
N PHE A 327 -17.83 6.46 17.93
CA PHE A 327 -18.90 6.97 17.07
C PHE A 327 -19.92 5.88 16.74
N ASP A 328 -21.13 6.30 16.35
CA ASP A 328 -22.16 5.38 15.86
C ASP A 328 -21.78 4.84 14.48
N HIS A 329 -21.02 3.76 14.47
CA HIS A 329 -20.55 3.11 13.26
C HIS A 329 -21.70 2.48 12.46
N VAL A 330 -22.82 2.11 13.10
CA VAL A 330 -23.97 1.53 12.40
C VAL A 330 -24.62 2.59 11.51
N ALA A 331 -24.88 3.78 12.06
CA ALA A 331 -25.44 4.89 11.31
C ALA A 331 -24.50 5.37 10.18
N VAL A 332 -23.19 5.47 10.46
CA VAL A 332 -22.20 5.88 9.45
C VAL A 332 -22.10 4.86 8.31
N MET A 333 -22.11 3.56 8.61
CA MET A 333 -21.99 2.52 7.59
C MET A 333 -23.27 2.40 6.72
N GLN A 334 -24.45 2.68 7.29
CA GLN A 334 -25.69 2.81 6.52
C GLN A 334 -25.62 4.00 5.56
N GLN A 335 -25.18 5.17 6.05
CA GLN A 335 -25.03 6.37 5.23
C GLN A 335 -24.03 6.21 4.08
N ILE A 336 -22.91 5.52 4.30
CA ILE A 336 -21.91 5.21 3.25
C ILE A 336 -22.48 4.28 2.17
N THR A 337 -23.41 3.39 2.54
CA THR A 337 -24.03 2.44 1.60
C THR A 337 -25.13 3.10 0.77
N GLU A 338 -25.89 4.02 1.36
CA GLU A 338 -27.05 4.68 0.75
C GLU A 338 -26.71 5.98 0.01
N THR A 339 -25.64 6.67 0.42
CA THR A 339 -25.28 7.98 -0.11
C THR A 339 -23.85 7.96 -0.64
N ARG A 340 -23.62 8.51 -1.84
CA ARG A 340 -22.27 8.87 -2.33
C ARG A 340 -21.73 10.05 -1.52
N CYS A 341 -21.54 9.87 -0.22
CA CYS A 341 -21.03 10.89 0.68
C CYS A 341 -19.59 11.25 0.31
N ILE A 342 -19.29 12.55 0.38
CA ILE A 342 -17.96 13.11 0.13
C ILE A 342 -17.01 12.78 1.31
N HIS A 343 -17.57 12.48 2.48
CA HIS A 343 -16.89 12.08 3.71
C HIS A 343 -16.88 10.55 3.87
N GLY A 344 -15.76 9.97 4.32
CA GLY A 344 -15.61 8.51 4.44
C GLY A 344 -14.97 7.81 3.24
N ARG A 345 -14.40 8.57 2.29
CA ARG A 345 -13.67 8.01 1.12
C ARG A 345 -12.60 7.00 1.52
N GLY A 346 -11.86 7.24 2.60
CA GLY A 346 -10.87 6.31 3.12
C GLY A 346 -11.46 4.95 3.45
N LEU A 347 -12.56 4.91 4.22
CA LEU A 347 -13.24 3.66 4.57
C LEU A 347 -13.86 2.96 3.34
N MET A 348 -14.35 3.73 2.35
CA MET A 348 -14.80 3.18 1.07
C MET A 348 -13.66 2.58 0.25
N LEU A 349 -12.48 3.21 0.25
CA LEU A 349 -11.28 2.70 -0.42
C LEU A 349 -10.78 1.42 0.25
N ILE A 350 -10.76 1.38 1.58
CA ILE A 350 -10.40 0.17 2.36
C ILE A 350 -11.36 -0.98 2.03
N ARG A 351 -12.66 -0.72 1.93
CA ARG A 351 -13.65 -1.72 1.46
C ARG A 351 -13.42 -2.15 0.01
N GLY A 352 -13.10 -1.20 -0.87
CA GLY A 352 -12.81 -1.46 -2.28
C GLY A 352 -11.60 -2.36 -2.51
N LEU A 353 -10.70 -2.46 -1.52
CA LEU A 353 -9.55 -3.36 -1.51
C LEU A 353 -9.89 -4.80 -1.09
N GLY A 354 -11.17 -5.13 -0.86
CA GLY A 354 -11.60 -6.47 -0.43
C GLY A 354 -11.39 -6.74 1.06
N ALA A 355 -11.01 -5.72 1.84
CA ALA A 355 -10.80 -5.87 3.28
C ALA A 355 -12.14 -5.91 4.03
N ARG A 356 -12.22 -6.77 5.05
CA ARG A 356 -13.33 -6.80 6.01
C ARG A 356 -13.05 -5.85 7.15
N LEU A 357 -13.98 -4.92 7.41
CA LEU A 357 -13.90 -3.99 8.55
C LEU A 357 -14.90 -4.40 9.63
N GLU A 358 -14.43 -4.39 10.88
CA GLU A 358 -15.24 -4.59 12.07
C GLU A 358 -15.00 -3.45 13.06
N TYR A 359 -16.08 -2.98 13.68
CA TYR A 359 -16.05 -1.93 14.69
C TYR A 359 -16.58 -2.49 16.01
N PRO A 360 -15.73 -3.06 16.87
CA PRO A 360 -16.18 -3.53 18.16
C PRO A 360 -16.60 -2.38 19.08
N GLY A 361 -17.60 -2.65 19.92
CA GLY A 361 -18.02 -1.74 21.00
C GLY A 361 -18.53 -0.39 20.50
N ALA A 362 -17.94 0.69 21.02
CA ALA A 362 -18.40 2.06 20.81
C ALA A 362 -17.90 2.71 19.52
N GLY A 363 -17.17 1.99 18.65
CA GLY A 363 -16.62 2.53 17.41
C GLY A 363 -15.31 3.32 17.59
N ASN A 364 -14.63 3.20 18.72
CA ASN A 364 -13.27 3.71 18.97
C ASN A 364 -12.19 2.62 18.74
N GLU A 365 -12.56 1.50 18.15
CA GLU A 365 -11.66 0.47 17.68
C GLU A 365 -12.12 0.04 16.29
N VAL A 366 -11.16 -0.16 15.39
CA VAL A 366 -11.38 -0.65 14.05
C VAL A 366 -10.46 -1.83 13.80
N ARG A 367 -11.04 -2.95 13.36
CA ARG A 367 -10.30 -4.14 12.93
C ARG A 367 -10.48 -4.31 11.44
N VAL A 368 -9.37 -4.53 10.73
CA VAL A 368 -9.33 -4.76 9.29
C VAL A 368 -8.67 -6.10 9.03
N ASN A 369 -9.41 -7.00 8.38
CA ASN A 369 -8.90 -8.28 7.90
C ASN A 369 -8.74 -8.19 6.38
N LEU A 370 -7.49 -8.24 5.92
CA LEU A 370 -7.13 -8.28 4.51
C LEU A 370 -6.78 -9.73 4.16
N GLY A 371 -7.58 -10.38 3.30
CA GLY A 371 -7.20 -11.65 2.71
C GLY A 371 -6.12 -11.45 1.66
N LEU A 372 -5.06 -12.25 1.69
CA LEU A 372 -4.02 -12.24 0.67
C LEU A 372 -4.28 -13.43 -0.27
N ASP A 373 -4.71 -13.15 -1.51
CA ASP A 373 -4.85 -14.21 -2.50
C ASP A 373 -3.48 -14.85 -2.79
N ARG A 374 -3.41 -16.19 -2.74
CA ARG A 374 -2.25 -16.93 -3.25
C ARG A 374 -2.21 -16.76 -4.76
N ARG A 375 -1.48 -15.76 -5.26
CA ARG A 375 -1.09 -15.68 -6.66
C ARG A 375 0.22 -16.41 -6.90
#